data_AF-A0A372Q387-F1
#
_entry.id   AF-A0A372Q387-F1
#
_cell.length_a   1.000
_cell.length_b   1.000
_cell.length_c   1.000
_cell.angle_alpha   90.00
_cell.angle_beta   90.00
_cell.angle_gamma   90.00
#
_symmetry.space_group_name_H-M   'P 1'
#
loop_
_entity.id
_entity.type
_entity.pdbx_description
1 polymer ?
#
loop_
_entity_poly.entity_id
_entity_poly.type
_entity_poly.pdbx_seq_one_letter_code
_entity_poly.pdbx_strand_id
1 'polypeptide(L)'
;MGPDKEILLQYFSVSEFISGSWGVDVENLWCEFYRLYKILKKSSHTDKEILEFKRDAKNWVRTFCRPTIGQMNSAAAISGLYRKEDVTPYIHIFAMHIPYFLCQLKEKGLSLRLFSTCSVKKKNHEQVKLFFGGTTMGGGKKIKPVVYDILVFENRQIFYLINDIPNEITCNNINIQDNS
;
A
#
# COMPACT_ATOMS: atom_id res chain seq x y z
N MET A 1 0.20 -0.39 -0.36
CA MET A 1 0.01 -1.31 -1.52
C MET A 1 1.35 -1.42 -2.25
N GLY A 2 1.60 -2.53 -2.94
CA GLY A 2 2.85 -2.69 -3.70
C GLY A 2 2.87 -1.85 -4.99
N PRO A 3 4.05 -1.56 -5.57
CA PRO A 3 4.18 -0.71 -6.76
C PRO A 3 3.33 -1.21 -7.94
N ASP A 4 3.40 -2.50 -8.26
CA ASP A 4 2.69 -3.09 -9.41
C ASP A 4 1.17 -2.94 -9.29
N LYS A 5 0.64 -3.11 -8.07
CA LYS A 5 -0.78 -2.94 -7.79
C LYS A 5 -1.23 -1.48 -7.91
N GLU A 6 -0.35 -0.53 -7.58
CA GLU A 6 -0.62 0.90 -7.78
C GLU A 6 -0.60 1.28 -9.26
N ILE A 7 0.34 0.73 -10.04
CA ILE A 7 0.39 0.92 -11.50
C ILE A 7 -0.89 0.37 -12.15
N LEU A 8 -1.29 -0.84 -11.76
CA LEU A 8 -2.49 -1.49 -12.30
C LEU A 8 -3.74 -0.66 -12.02
N LEU A 9 -3.92 -0.14 -10.80
CA LEU A 9 -5.08 0.71 -10.49
C LEU A 9 -5.07 2.08 -11.18
N GLN A 10 -3.90 2.57 -11.59
CA GLN A 10 -3.77 3.91 -12.17
C GLN A 10 -3.84 3.92 -13.69
N TYR A 11 -3.32 2.88 -14.36
CA TYR A 11 -3.06 2.91 -15.80
C TYR A 11 -3.67 1.74 -16.58
N PHE A 12 -4.23 0.73 -15.90
CA PHE A 12 -4.77 -0.43 -16.60
C PHE A 12 -6.19 -0.15 -17.11
N SER A 13 -6.34 -0.07 -18.44
CA SER A 13 -7.63 0.10 -19.11
C SER A 13 -8.45 -1.19 -19.09
N VAL A 14 -9.28 -1.40 -18.06
CA VAL A 14 -10.14 -2.59 -17.95
C VAL A 14 -11.13 -2.68 -19.12
N SER A 15 -11.63 -1.53 -19.59
CA SER A 15 -12.61 -1.45 -20.68
C SER A 15 -12.08 -1.91 -22.04
N GLU A 16 -10.75 -1.91 -22.25
CA GLU A 16 -10.15 -2.45 -23.47
C GLU A 16 -10.21 -3.98 -23.52
N PHE A 17 -10.20 -4.64 -22.36
CA PHE A 17 -10.23 -6.10 -22.25
C PHE A 17 -11.64 -6.65 -22.08
N ILE A 18 -12.55 -5.86 -21.51
CA ILE A 18 -13.88 -6.32 -21.15
C ILE A 18 -14.91 -5.46 -21.87
N SER A 19 -15.53 -6.06 -22.87
CA SER A 19 -16.47 -5.37 -23.75
C SER A 19 -17.75 -4.94 -23.02
N GLY A 20 -18.33 -3.83 -23.49
CA GLY A 20 -19.62 -3.33 -23.06
C GLY A 20 -19.55 -2.41 -21.84
N SER A 21 -20.72 -1.98 -21.37
CA SER A 21 -20.82 -1.03 -20.25
C SER A 21 -20.20 -1.57 -18.95
N TRP A 22 -20.16 -2.88 -18.78
CA TRP A 22 -19.61 -3.51 -17.58
C TRP A 22 -18.10 -3.24 -17.42
N GLY A 23 -17.31 -3.34 -18.50
CA GLY A 23 -15.87 -3.04 -18.42
C GLY A 23 -15.61 -1.59 -18.04
N VAL A 24 -16.39 -0.65 -18.59
CA VAL A 24 -16.33 0.79 -18.26
C VAL A 24 -16.74 1.03 -16.80
N ASP A 25 -17.78 0.37 -16.32
CA ASP A 25 -18.23 0.48 -14.93
C ASP A 25 -17.17 -0.04 -13.93
N VAL A 26 -16.52 -1.16 -14.25
CA VAL A 26 -15.43 -1.72 -13.42
C VAL A 26 -14.21 -0.82 -13.43
N GLU A 27 -13.84 -0.27 -14.58
CA GLU A 27 -12.73 0.68 -14.69
C GLU A 27 -12.97 1.92 -13.84
N ASN A 28 -14.17 2.52 -13.93
CA ASN A 28 -14.56 3.66 -13.10
C ASN A 28 -14.49 3.33 -11.61
N LEU A 29 -14.90 2.12 -11.22
CA LEU A 29 -14.81 1.65 -9.85
C LEU A 29 -13.36 1.56 -9.36
N TRP A 30 -12.43 1.11 -10.21
CA TRP A 30 -11.01 1.05 -9.89
C TRP A 30 -10.38 2.43 -9.78
N CYS A 31 -10.68 3.34 -10.72
CA CYS A 31 -10.22 4.72 -10.71
C CYS A 31 -10.69 5.46 -9.45
N GLU A 32 -11.97 5.31 -9.07
CA GLU A 32 -12.50 5.92 -7.85
C GLU A 32 -11.88 5.32 -6.59
N PHE A 33 -11.63 4.00 -6.57
CA PHE A 33 -10.90 3.38 -5.47
C PHE A 33 -9.47 3.94 -5.36
N TYR A 34 -8.77 4.10 -6.49
CA TYR A 34 -7.43 4.69 -6.51
C TYR A 34 -7.43 6.12 -5.97
N ARG A 35 -8.39 6.96 -6.38
CA ARG A 35 -8.57 8.32 -5.87
C ARG A 35 -8.73 8.33 -4.34
N LEU A 36 -9.61 7.50 -3.82
CA LEU A 36 -9.83 7.36 -2.37
C LEU A 36 -8.57 6.86 -1.65
N TYR A 37 -7.87 5.87 -2.23
CA TYR A 37 -6.62 5.36 -1.68
C TYR A 37 -5.52 6.43 -1.61
N LYS A 38 -5.43 7.32 -2.60
CA LYS A 38 -4.48 8.44 -2.58
C LYS A 38 -4.77 9.42 -1.45
N ILE A 39 -6.04 9.63 -1.10
CA ILE A 39 -6.40 10.42 0.08
C ILE A 39 -5.81 9.75 1.34
N LEU A 40 -6.00 8.45 1.54
CA LEU A 40 -5.48 7.73 2.71
C LEU A 40 -3.96 7.79 2.88
N LYS A 41 -3.21 7.96 1.77
CA LYS A 41 -1.75 8.07 1.79
C LYS A 41 -1.22 9.45 2.22
N LYS A 42 -2.06 10.47 2.27
CA LYS A 42 -1.65 11.82 2.70
C LYS A 42 -1.13 11.80 4.14
N SER A 43 -0.17 12.66 4.43
CA SER A 43 0.41 12.83 5.77
C SER A 43 -0.53 13.54 6.74
N SER A 44 -1.55 14.25 6.24
CA SER A 44 -2.54 14.95 7.03
C SER A 44 -3.83 15.12 6.22
N HIS A 45 -4.94 15.39 6.92
CA HIS A 45 -6.28 15.56 6.33
C HIS A 45 -7.01 16.72 7.00
N THR A 46 -7.72 17.50 6.20
CA THR A 46 -8.67 18.52 6.66
C THR A 46 -10.04 17.90 6.96
N ASP A 47 -10.89 18.57 7.74
CA ASP A 47 -12.24 18.07 8.03
C ASP A 47 -13.08 17.91 6.77
N LYS A 48 -12.91 18.84 5.82
CA LYS A 48 -13.56 18.79 4.51
C LYS A 48 -13.14 17.52 3.75
N GLU A 49 -11.85 17.21 3.67
CA GLU A 49 -11.36 16.00 3.00
C GLU A 49 -11.87 14.73 3.68
N ILE A 50 -11.95 14.70 5.02
CA ILE A 50 -12.47 13.52 5.74
C ILE A 50 -13.97 13.33 5.48
N LEU A 51 -14.74 14.41 5.47
CA LEU A 51 -16.17 14.38 5.17
C LEU A 51 -16.43 13.93 3.73
N GLU A 52 -15.66 14.46 2.78
CA GLU A 52 -15.69 14.06 1.37
C GLU A 52 -15.34 12.57 1.23
N PHE A 53 -14.24 12.13 1.84
CA PHE A 53 -13.84 10.73 1.85
C PHE A 53 -14.95 9.82 2.40
N LYS A 54 -15.59 10.19 3.51
CA LYS A 54 -16.69 9.40 4.10
C LYS A 54 -17.85 9.22 3.14
N ARG A 55 -18.26 10.30 2.46
CA ARG A 55 -19.36 10.27 1.49
C ARG A 55 -18.98 9.43 0.28
N ASP A 56 -17.80 9.68 -0.25
CA ASP A 56 -17.32 9.06 -1.48
C ASP A 56 -17.04 7.56 -1.29
N ALA A 57 -16.46 7.15 -0.15
CA ALA A 57 -16.26 5.74 0.17
C ALA A 57 -17.59 4.98 0.29
N LYS A 58 -18.63 5.59 0.88
CA LYS A 58 -19.97 4.99 0.91
C LYS A 58 -20.60 4.90 -0.47
N ASN A 59 -20.44 5.94 -1.30
CA ASN A 59 -20.91 5.92 -2.68
C ASN A 59 -20.17 4.86 -3.50
N TRP A 60 -18.88 4.71 -3.30
CA TRP A 60 -18.07 3.66 -3.93
C TRP A 60 -18.60 2.27 -3.59
N VAL A 61 -18.92 1.99 -2.32
CA VAL A 61 -19.54 0.70 -1.93
C VAL A 61 -20.94 0.52 -2.53
N ARG A 62 -21.73 1.60 -2.66
CA ARG A 62 -23.04 1.54 -3.33
C ARG A 62 -22.89 1.20 -4.81
N THR A 63 -21.91 1.80 -5.50
CA THR A 63 -21.59 1.47 -6.90
C THR A 63 -21.10 0.04 -7.02
N PHE A 64 -20.20 -0.39 -6.13
CA PHE A 64 -19.72 -1.78 -6.06
C PHE A 64 -20.90 -2.76 -5.98
N CYS A 65 -21.86 -2.51 -5.09
CA CYS A 65 -23.05 -3.34 -4.88
C CYS A 65 -24.24 -2.98 -5.80
N ARG A 66 -24.02 -2.31 -6.94
CA ARG A 66 -25.12 -1.88 -7.81
C ARG A 66 -25.92 -3.10 -8.28
N PRO A 67 -27.22 -3.21 -7.97
CA PRO A 67 -28.02 -4.35 -8.38
C PRO A 67 -28.28 -4.31 -9.88
N THR A 68 -28.55 -5.48 -10.47
CA THR A 68 -29.10 -5.56 -11.82
C THR A 68 -30.50 -4.96 -11.83
N ILE A 69 -30.77 -4.04 -12.75
CA ILE A 69 -32.07 -3.38 -12.92
C ILE A 69 -32.73 -3.94 -14.17
N GLY A 70 -33.95 -4.46 -14.03
CA GLY A 70 -34.74 -5.05 -15.12
C GLY A 70 -34.92 -6.57 -14.98
N GLN A 71 -35.73 -7.14 -15.87
CA GLN A 71 -35.92 -8.59 -15.95
C GLN A 71 -34.67 -9.28 -16.53
N MET A 72 -34.29 -10.42 -15.96
CA MET A 72 -33.22 -11.25 -16.54
C MET A 72 -33.54 -11.55 -18.01
N ASN A 73 -32.53 -11.39 -18.88
CA ASN A 73 -32.58 -11.63 -20.33
C ASN A 73 -33.42 -10.62 -21.14
N SER A 74 -33.82 -9.48 -20.57
CA SER A 74 -34.36 -8.35 -21.35
C SER A 74 -33.23 -7.51 -21.95
N ALA A 75 -33.39 -7.07 -23.20
CA ALA A 75 -32.45 -6.16 -23.85
C ALA A 75 -32.33 -4.79 -23.14
N ALA A 76 -33.29 -4.44 -22.27
CA ALA A 76 -33.27 -3.22 -21.48
C ALA A 76 -32.67 -3.41 -20.06
N ALA A 77 -32.17 -4.61 -19.72
CA ALA A 77 -31.62 -4.88 -18.40
C ALA A 77 -30.23 -4.25 -18.22
N ILE A 78 -30.07 -3.45 -17.17
CA ILE A 78 -28.77 -2.89 -16.78
C ILE A 78 -28.10 -3.88 -15.83
N SER A 79 -26.97 -4.45 -16.24
CA SER A 79 -26.23 -5.38 -15.38
C SER A 79 -25.73 -4.69 -14.12
N GLY A 80 -25.93 -5.34 -12.99
CA GLY A 80 -25.27 -5.02 -11.74
C GLY A 80 -23.77 -5.30 -11.80
N LEU A 81 -23.06 -4.88 -10.76
CA LEU A 81 -21.60 -5.07 -10.63
C LEU A 81 -21.30 -6.29 -9.75
N TYR A 82 -21.22 -6.09 -8.44
CA TYR A 82 -20.96 -7.14 -7.45
C TYR A 82 -22.14 -7.31 -6.50
N ARG A 83 -22.22 -8.45 -5.83
CA ARG A 83 -23.28 -8.72 -4.87
C ARG A 83 -22.91 -8.19 -3.49
N LYS A 84 -23.92 -8.02 -2.63
CA LYS A 84 -23.70 -7.60 -1.24
C LYS A 84 -22.89 -8.64 -0.44
N GLU A 85 -22.97 -9.92 -0.82
CA GLU A 85 -22.20 -11.02 -0.22
C GLU A 85 -20.70 -10.93 -0.54
N ASP A 86 -20.33 -10.23 -1.63
CA ASP A 86 -18.93 -10.05 -2.04
C ASP A 86 -18.22 -8.94 -1.25
N VAL A 87 -18.94 -8.25 -0.36
CA VAL A 87 -18.38 -7.20 0.51
C VAL A 87 -17.50 -7.85 1.57
N THR A 88 -16.19 -7.76 1.35
CA THR A 88 -15.19 -8.25 2.31
C THR A 88 -15.13 -7.37 3.57
N PRO A 89 -14.61 -7.90 4.70
CA PRO A 89 -14.35 -7.10 5.90
C PRO A 89 -13.48 -5.86 5.64
N TYR A 90 -12.55 -5.91 4.69
CA TYR A 90 -11.73 -4.76 4.31
C TYR A 90 -12.54 -3.64 3.67
N ILE A 91 -13.52 -3.96 2.81
CA ILE A 91 -14.43 -2.98 2.20
C ILE A 91 -15.32 -2.34 3.28
N HIS A 92 -15.82 -3.15 4.22
CA HIS A 92 -16.60 -2.64 5.34
C HIS A 92 -15.79 -1.65 6.20
N ILE A 93 -14.58 -2.03 6.60
CA ILE A 93 -13.68 -1.15 7.37
C ILE A 93 -13.38 0.13 6.60
N PHE A 94 -13.08 0.01 5.31
CA PHE A 94 -12.77 1.14 4.44
C PHE A 94 -13.86 2.21 4.40
N ALA A 95 -15.13 1.81 4.23
CA ALA A 95 -16.23 2.77 4.10
C ALA A 95 -16.80 3.24 5.45
N MET A 96 -16.74 2.40 6.49
CA MET A 96 -17.42 2.65 7.77
C MET A 96 -16.49 3.16 8.87
N HIS A 97 -15.28 2.60 8.99
CA HIS A 97 -14.40 2.83 10.14
C HIS A 97 -13.23 3.75 9.83
N ILE A 98 -12.69 3.72 8.61
CA ILE A 98 -11.58 4.61 8.22
C ILE A 98 -11.93 6.09 8.39
N PRO A 99 -13.10 6.61 8.01
CA PRO A 99 -13.42 8.02 8.25
C PRO A 99 -13.39 8.40 9.73
N TYR A 100 -13.88 7.51 10.60
CA TYR A 100 -13.82 7.71 12.05
C TYR A 100 -12.38 7.74 12.56
N PHE A 101 -11.54 6.81 12.10
CA PHE A 101 -10.11 6.82 12.43
C PHE A 101 -9.40 8.09 11.94
N LEU A 102 -9.71 8.58 10.74
CA LEU A 102 -9.13 9.83 10.25
C LEU A 102 -9.47 11.02 11.15
N CYS A 103 -10.72 11.13 11.63
CA CYS A 103 -11.09 12.17 12.61
C CYS A 103 -10.27 12.05 13.90
N GLN A 104 -10.23 10.85 14.49
CA GLN A 104 -9.54 10.60 15.77
C GLN A 104 -8.02 10.80 15.67
N LEU A 105 -7.42 10.42 14.55
CA LEU A 105 -5.99 10.61 14.32
C LEU A 105 -5.66 12.08 14.10
N LYS A 106 -6.49 12.80 13.34
CA LYS A 106 -6.33 14.25 13.13
C LYS A 106 -6.34 15.01 14.45
N GLU A 107 -7.28 14.72 15.35
CA GLU A 107 -7.34 15.33 16.69
C GLU A 107 -6.04 15.15 17.49
N LYS A 108 -5.31 14.07 17.24
CA LYS A 108 -4.03 13.75 17.88
C LYS A 108 -2.81 14.23 17.09
N GLY A 109 -2.99 14.92 15.96
CA GLY A 109 -1.90 15.29 15.05
C GLY A 109 -1.20 14.10 14.39
N LEU A 110 -1.88 12.95 14.32
CA LEU A 110 -1.36 11.70 13.76
C LEU A 110 -1.96 11.43 12.37
N SER A 111 -1.30 10.55 11.63
CA SER A 111 -1.76 10.10 10.32
C SER A 111 -1.92 8.58 10.28
N LEU A 112 -2.87 8.11 9.47
CA LEU A 112 -3.12 6.68 9.28
C LEU A 112 -1.88 5.95 8.73
N ARG A 113 -1.02 6.66 7.99
CA ARG A 113 0.23 6.12 7.43
C ARG A 113 1.19 5.59 8.48
N LEU A 114 1.20 6.16 9.70
CA LEU A 114 2.06 5.73 10.80
C LEU A 114 1.74 4.32 11.29
N PHE A 115 0.49 3.89 11.13
CA PHE A 115 0.01 2.57 11.55
C PHE A 115 0.16 1.52 10.44
N SER A 116 0.85 1.85 9.34
CA SER A 116 1.12 0.91 8.26
C SER A 116 2.18 -0.11 8.65
N THR A 117 1.95 -1.36 8.26
CA THR A 117 2.92 -2.46 8.44
C THR A 117 4.03 -2.47 7.38
N CYS A 118 4.11 -1.45 6.50
CA CYS A 118 5.10 -1.38 5.43
C CYS A 118 6.55 -1.49 5.94
N SER A 119 6.90 -0.79 7.03
CA SER A 119 8.28 -0.80 7.56
C SER A 119 8.70 -2.18 8.06
N VAL A 120 7.79 -2.91 8.72
CA VAL A 120 8.03 -4.28 9.20
C VAL A 120 8.24 -5.23 8.02
N LYS A 121 7.40 -5.12 6.97
CA LYS A 121 7.54 -5.92 5.75
C LYS A 121 8.85 -5.64 5.02
N LYS A 122 9.25 -4.37 4.93
CA LYS A 122 10.53 -3.95 4.32
C LYS A 122 11.71 -4.53 5.10
N LYS A 123 11.72 -4.38 6.43
CA LYS A 123 12.75 -4.96 7.30
C LYS A 123 12.86 -6.48 7.13
N ASN A 124 11.72 -7.18 7.11
CA ASN A 124 11.71 -8.62 6.89
C ASN A 124 12.29 -8.99 5.51
N HIS A 125 11.92 -8.27 4.44
CA HIS A 125 12.47 -8.50 3.10
C HIS A 125 13.99 -8.28 3.04
N GLU A 126 14.48 -7.20 3.66
CA GLU A 126 15.91 -6.89 3.73
C GLU A 126 16.67 -7.97 4.53
N GLN A 127 16.14 -8.41 5.66
CA GLN A 127 16.74 -9.49 6.46
C GLN A 127 16.78 -10.80 5.68
N VAL A 128 15.70 -11.18 5.00
CA VAL A 128 15.69 -12.36 4.11
C VAL A 128 16.76 -12.23 3.03
N LYS A 129 16.83 -11.07 2.35
CA LYS A 129 17.81 -10.83 1.29
C LYS A 129 19.26 -10.89 1.80
N LEU A 130 19.56 -10.26 2.93
CA LEU A 130 20.92 -10.17 3.49
C LEU A 130 21.41 -11.49 4.08
N PHE A 131 20.58 -12.17 4.86
CA PHE A 131 21.01 -13.33 5.64
C PHE A 131 20.67 -14.68 4.98
N PHE A 132 19.71 -14.69 4.05
CA PHE A 132 19.22 -15.91 3.39
C PHE A 132 19.30 -15.85 1.86
N GLY A 133 19.61 -14.69 1.25
CA GLY A 133 19.72 -14.56 -0.20
C GLY A 133 20.88 -15.34 -0.83
N GLY A 134 21.89 -15.70 -0.02
CA GLY A 134 23.05 -16.50 -0.44
C GLY A 134 22.93 -18.01 -0.14
N THR A 135 21.88 -18.47 0.52
CA THR A 135 21.68 -19.91 0.73
C THR A 135 21.06 -20.52 -0.53
N THR A 136 21.91 -20.96 -1.46
CA THR A 136 21.57 -22.03 -2.39
C THR A 136 20.99 -23.20 -1.58
N MET A 137 20.05 -23.94 -2.18
CA MET A 137 19.13 -24.93 -1.59
C MET A 137 19.81 -26.15 -0.89
N GLY A 138 20.80 -25.92 -0.03
CA GLY A 138 21.70 -26.95 0.49
C GLY A 138 22.29 -26.64 1.88
N GLY A 139 21.84 -25.59 2.57
CA GLY A 139 22.15 -25.36 3.99
C GLY A 139 23.65 -25.25 4.28
N GLY A 140 24.22 -24.05 4.13
CA GLY A 140 25.59 -23.80 4.58
C GLY A 140 25.72 -24.08 6.08
N LYS A 141 26.56 -25.05 6.46
CA LYS A 141 26.88 -25.37 7.87
C LYS A 141 27.72 -24.24 8.49
N LYS A 142 27.08 -23.11 8.81
CA LYS A 142 27.67 -22.15 9.76
C LYS A 142 27.57 -22.73 11.17
N ILE A 143 28.64 -22.59 11.95
CA ILE A 143 28.71 -23.04 13.35
C ILE A 143 27.69 -22.31 14.22
N LYS A 144 27.43 -21.03 13.91
CA LYS A 144 26.45 -20.19 14.62
C LYS A 144 25.15 -20.08 13.81
N PRO A 145 24.00 -20.04 14.48
CA PRO A 145 22.71 -19.86 13.82
C PRO A 145 22.61 -18.47 13.20
N VAL A 146 21.83 -18.34 12.12
CA VAL A 146 21.58 -17.06 11.42
C VAL A 146 21.03 -15.96 12.34
N VAL A 147 20.32 -16.34 13.41
CA VAL A 147 19.82 -15.43 14.44
C VAL A 147 20.95 -14.68 15.13
N TYR A 148 22.10 -15.34 15.32
CA TYR A 148 23.29 -14.70 15.87
C TYR A 148 23.82 -13.61 14.94
N ASP A 149 23.89 -13.89 13.63
CA ASP A 149 24.34 -12.92 12.62
C ASP A 149 23.41 -11.70 12.57
N ILE A 150 22.09 -11.91 12.64
CA ILE A 150 21.08 -10.85 12.72
C ILE A 150 21.27 -10.00 13.98
N LEU A 151 21.41 -10.63 15.16
CA LEU A 151 21.59 -9.92 16.42
C LEU A 151 22.85 -9.07 16.43
N VAL A 152 23.97 -9.62 15.95
CA VAL A 152 25.24 -8.87 15.85
C VAL A 152 25.11 -7.68 14.89
N PHE A 153 24.44 -7.87 13.75
CA PHE A 153 24.22 -6.80 12.79
C PHE A 153 23.37 -5.67 13.39
N GLU A 154 22.20 -5.99 13.97
CA GLU A 154 21.29 -5.01 14.57
C GLU A 154 21.95 -4.27 15.74
N ASN A 155 22.69 -4.98 16.61
CA ASN A 155 23.42 -4.37 17.73
C ASN A 155 24.50 -3.38 17.25
N ARG A 156 25.19 -3.68 16.15
CA ARG A 156 26.15 -2.75 15.55
C ARG A 156 25.47 -1.50 14.99
N GLN A 157 24.33 -1.66 14.30
CA GLN A 157 23.56 -0.52 13.80
C GLN A 157 23.11 0.41 14.94
N ILE A 158 22.63 -0.17 16.05
CA ILE A 158 22.25 0.58 17.25
C ILE A 158 23.46 1.31 17.85
N PHE A 159 24.61 0.63 17.96
CA PHE A 159 25.83 1.24 18.49
C PHE A 159 26.25 2.46 17.67
N TYR A 160 26.28 2.34 16.34
CA TYR A 160 26.65 3.47 15.48
C TYR A 160 25.65 4.63 15.58
N LEU A 161 24.35 4.33 15.66
CA LEU A 161 23.31 5.34 15.84
C LEU A 161 23.43 6.09 17.17
N ILE A 162 23.67 5.38 18.28
CA ILE A 162 23.79 6.00 19.61
C ILE A 162 25.03 6.87 19.73
N ASN A 163 26.10 6.54 19.00
CA ASN A 163 27.38 7.25 19.07
C ASN A 163 27.57 8.25 17.92
N ASP A 164 26.52 8.54 17.13
CA ASP A 164 26.56 9.41 15.94
C ASP A 164 27.72 9.08 14.98
N ILE A 165 28.06 7.79 14.86
CA ILE A 165 29.13 7.32 13.96
C ILE A 165 28.54 7.12 12.56
N PRO A 166 29.13 7.72 11.50
CA PRO A 166 28.65 7.54 10.13
C PRO A 166 28.69 6.06 9.71
N ASN A 167 27.56 5.54 9.25
CA ASN A 167 27.44 4.17 8.74
C ASN A 167 27.82 4.05 7.26
N GLU A 168 28.06 5.17 6.57
CA GLU A 168 28.51 5.22 5.19
C GLU A 168 29.75 6.12 5.10
N ILE A 169 30.83 5.58 4.55
CA ILE A 169 32.02 6.38 4.22
C ILE A 169 31.71 7.09 2.91
N THR A 170 31.40 8.39 2.96
CA THR A 170 31.42 9.24 1.77
C THR A 170 32.87 9.41 1.36
N CYS A 171 33.38 8.53 0.49
CA CYS A 171 34.65 8.77 -0.19
C CYS A 171 34.45 9.96 -1.14
N ASN A 172 34.67 11.17 -0.65
CA ASN A 172 34.95 12.30 -1.51
C ASN A 172 36.31 12.01 -2.14
N ASN A 173 36.30 11.59 -3.42
CA ASN A 173 37.51 11.47 -4.21
C ASN A 173 38.25 12.80 -4.12
N ILE A 174 39.41 12.80 -3.45
CA ILE A 174 40.31 13.94 -3.41
C ILE A 174 40.81 14.10 -4.85
N ASN A 175 40.26 15.05 -5.59
CA ASN A 175 40.86 15.50 -6.85
C ASN A 175 42.20 16.11 -6.49
N ILE A 176 43.27 15.37 -6.77
CA ILE A 176 44.63 15.88 -6.79
C ILE A 176 44.65 16.91 -7.93
N GLN A 177 44.65 18.19 -7.59
CA GLN A 177 45.02 19.23 -8.55
C GLN A 177 46.52 19.10 -8.81
N ASP A 178 46.86 18.52 -9.96
CA ASP A 178 48.20 18.63 -10.51
C ASP A 178 48.46 20.11 -10.85
N ASN A 179 49.24 20.77 -10.00
CA ASN A 179 49.81 22.08 -10.32
C ASN A 179 51.03 21.85 -11.22
N SER A 180 50.86 22.11 -12.51
CA SER A 180 51.94 22.32 -13.49
C SER A 180 52.22 23.81 -13.66
#